data_AF-A0A7C4L948-F1
#
_entry.id   AF-A0A7C4L948-F1
#
_cell.length_a   1.000
_cell.length_b   1.000
_cell.length_c   1.000
_cell.angle_alpha   90.00
_cell.angle_beta   90.00
_cell.angle_gamma   90.00
#
_symmetry.space_group_name_H-M   'P 1'
#
loop_
_entity.id
_entity.type
_entity.pdbx_description
1 polymer ?
#
loop_
_entity_poly.entity_id
_entity_poly.type
_entity_poly.pdbx_seq_one_letter_code
_entity_poly.pdbx_strand_id
1 'polypeptide(L)'
;MLDRWALELGLPAGGPWDVALEWRDPENHLREPQPTWVDAVARSPQALIFFEGKFTEGNGGRCSQTGRLRSGPHQGRRQCTGSYMWQVNPADGVEARCALTAKGIRYWDVVPRVFDYDPDQSYLDCPFAGPWFQWMRNLTVCFEVARRAGLRPAVVVAYADGPGLPMAARVRSAEWARLLGRLQPEAVAFRALSFQTLIAWAQQAAPADPVWPDLAAWVQAKIDAVCAGRIDPPQG
;
A
#
# COMPACT_ATOMS: atom_id res chain seq x y z
N MET A 1 -15.70 15.97 6.48
CA MET A 1 -14.38 15.74 5.87
C MET A 1 -14.32 14.40 5.15
N LEU A 2 -14.49 13.26 5.83
CA LEU A 2 -14.36 11.93 5.22
C LEU A 2 -15.35 11.65 4.09
N ASP A 3 -16.58 12.17 4.15
CA ASP A 3 -17.52 12.11 3.02
C ASP A 3 -16.97 12.75 1.75
N ARG A 4 -16.29 13.89 1.89
CA ARG A 4 -15.66 14.56 0.76
C ARG A 4 -14.54 13.70 0.18
N TRP A 5 -13.68 13.14 1.04
CA TRP A 5 -12.62 12.25 0.59
C TRP A 5 -13.19 11.02 -0.12
N ALA A 6 -14.27 10.43 0.40
CA ALA A 6 -14.95 9.31 -0.24
C ALA A 6 -15.43 9.67 -1.65
N LEU A 7 -16.09 10.83 -1.83
CA LEU A 7 -16.52 11.30 -3.14
C LEU A 7 -15.36 11.50 -4.13
N GLU A 8 -14.26 12.11 -3.68
CA GLU A 8 -13.05 12.30 -4.51
C GLU A 8 -12.38 10.97 -4.91
N LEU A 9 -12.57 9.92 -4.11
CA LEU A 9 -12.11 8.55 -4.39
C LEU A 9 -13.12 7.75 -5.24
N GLY A 10 -14.27 8.33 -5.60
CA GLY A 10 -15.34 7.63 -6.33
C GLY A 10 -16.12 6.63 -5.47
N LEU A 11 -16.12 6.81 -4.14
CA LEU A 11 -16.84 5.99 -3.18
C LEU A 11 -18.17 6.66 -2.77
N PRO A 12 -19.15 5.88 -2.28
CA PRO A 12 -20.35 6.45 -1.67
C PRO A 12 -20.01 7.34 -0.47
N ALA A 13 -20.63 8.51 -0.42
CA ALA A 13 -20.68 9.31 0.80
C ALA A 13 -21.70 8.73 1.79
N GLY A 14 -21.53 9.03 3.07
CA GLY A 14 -22.47 8.64 4.12
C GLY A 14 -21.75 8.01 5.31
N GLY A 15 -21.72 8.75 6.41
CA GLY A 15 -21.28 8.26 7.72
C GLY A 15 -22.33 7.44 8.48
N PRO A 16 -22.12 7.23 9.79
CA PRO A 16 -20.97 7.67 10.56
C PRO A 16 -19.67 7.04 10.05
N TRP A 17 -18.57 7.76 10.22
CA TRP A 17 -17.23 7.27 9.88
C TRP A 17 -16.48 6.91 11.14
N ASP A 18 -16.02 5.67 11.22
CA ASP A 18 -15.10 5.19 12.24
C ASP A 18 -13.68 5.29 11.70
N VAL A 19 -12.78 5.86 12.51
CA VAL A 19 -11.35 6.00 12.16
C VAL A 19 -10.51 5.24 13.17
N ALA A 20 -9.63 4.37 12.67
CA ALA A 20 -8.62 3.68 13.45
C ALA A 20 -7.24 4.05 12.91
N LEU A 21 -6.32 4.41 13.80
CA LEU A 21 -4.91 4.60 13.48
C LEU A 21 -4.15 3.29 13.73
N GLU A 22 -3.05 3.09 13.01
CA GLU A 22 -2.17 1.93 13.17
C GLU A 22 -2.95 0.61 13.08
N TRP A 23 -3.84 0.52 12.09
CA TRP A 23 -4.77 -0.60 11.97
C TRP A 23 -4.05 -1.85 11.47
N ARG A 24 -4.29 -2.95 12.17
CA ARG A 24 -3.81 -4.28 11.79
C ARG A 24 -4.99 -5.18 11.46
N ASP A 25 -4.86 -5.97 10.39
CA ASP A 25 -5.89 -6.92 9.99
C ASP A 25 -6.15 -7.98 11.08
N PRO A 26 -7.32 -7.93 11.78
CA PRO A 26 -7.56 -8.78 12.94
C PRO A 26 -7.84 -10.24 12.55
N GLU A 27 -8.39 -10.47 11.35
CA GLU A 27 -8.72 -11.83 10.88
C GLU A 27 -7.60 -12.45 10.04
N ASN A 28 -6.53 -11.69 9.76
CA ASN A 28 -5.41 -12.11 8.93
C ASN A 28 -5.89 -12.77 7.62
N HIS A 29 -6.70 -12.04 6.87
CA HIS A 29 -7.44 -12.54 5.70
C HIS A 29 -6.56 -13.21 4.64
N LEU A 30 -5.30 -12.77 4.55
CA LEU A 30 -4.30 -13.28 3.61
C LEU A 30 -3.34 -14.32 4.20
N ARG A 31 -3.53 -14.72 5.47
CA ARG A 31 -2.71 -15.71 6.19
C ARG A 31 -1.24 -15.33 6.25
N GLU A 32 -0.99 -14.05 6.49
CA GLU A 32 0.37 -13.51 6.60
C GLU A 32 0.96 -13.90 7.97
N PRO A 33 2.24 -14.28 8.05
CA PRO A 33 2.88 -14.51 9.35
C PRO A 33 2.85 -13.26 10.24
N GLN A 34 2.93 -12.09 9.60
CA GLN A 34 2.65 -10.80 10.22
C GLN A 34 1.50 -10.17 9.43
N PRO A 35 0.29 -10.08 9.99
CA PRO A 35 -0.83 -9.39 9.37
C PRO A 35 -0.45 -7.98 8.92
N THR A 36 -1.06 -7.55 7.82
CA THR A 36 -0.91 -6.21 7.27
C THR A 36 -1.27 -5.15 8.29
N TRP A 37 -0.44 -4.12 8.31
CA TRP A 37 -0.53 -2.96 9.17
C TRP A 37 -0.51 -1.75 8.24
N VAL A 38 -1.54 -0.90 8.35
CA VAL A 38 -1.65 0.38 7.63
C VAL A 38 -1.81 1.52 8.63
N ASP A 39 -1.34 2.71 8.26
CA ASP A 39 -1.23 3.85 9.18
C ASP A 39 -2.60 4.37 9.64
N ALA A 40 -3.62 4.32 8.79
CA ALA A 40 -4.99 4.59 9.19
C ALA A 40 -6.02 3.86 8.34
N VAL A 41 -7.20 3.63 8.92
CA VAL A 41 -8.38 3.12 8.24
C VAL A 41 -9.58 4.01 8.58
N ALA A 42 -10.33 4.42 7.57
CA ALA A 42 -11.65 5.01 7.74
C ALA A 42 -12.72 4.06 7.21
N ARG A 43 -13.77 3.83 8.00
CA ARG A 43 -14.86 2.91 7.66
C ARG A 43 -16.20 3.60 7.81
N SER A 44 -17.08 3.40 6.85
CA SER A 44 -18.51 3.75 6.95
C SER A 44 -19.36 2.49 6.72
N PRO A 45 -20.71 2.58 6.80
CA PRO A 45 -21.58 1.49 6.42
C PRO A 45 -21.46 1.05 4.95
N GLN A 46 -20.83 1.86 4.08
CA GLN A 46 -20.77 1.62 2.63
C GLN A 46 -19.34 1.55 2.08
N ALA A 47 -18.35 2.08 2.79
CA ALA A 47 -16.98 2.22 2.28
C ALA A 47 -15.91 1.85 3.32
N LEU A 48 -14.76 1.42 2.82
CA LEU A 48 -13.54 1.17 3.59
C LEU A 48 -12.38 1.86 2.89
N ILE A 49 -11.67 2.74 3.59
CA ILE A 49 -10.52 3.47 3.04
C ILE A 49 -9.30 3.16 3.89
N PHE A 50 -8.28 2.57 3.28
CA PHE A 50 -6.96 2.44 3.90
C PHE A 50 -6.09 3.63 3.53
N PHE A 51 -5.30 4.12 4.49
CA PHE A 51 -4.31 5.17 4.29
C PHE A 51 -2.93 4.64 4.66
N GLU A 52 -1.99 4.82 3.74
CA GLU A 52 -0.56 4.65 4.00
C GLU A 52 0.14 6.00 3.81
N GLY A 53 0.80 6.48 4.84
CA GLY A 53 1.65 7.65 4.87
C GLY A 53 3.05 7.36 4.32
N LYS A 54 3.51 8.21 3.39
CA LYS A 54 4.89 8.24 2.90
C LYS A 54 5.41 9.67 2.94
N PHE A 55 6.09 10.02 4.01
CA PHE A 55 6.60 11.37 4.19
C PHE A 55 7.94 11.53 3.48
N THR A 56 8.97 10.83 3.95
CA THR A 56 10.35 10.98 3.46
C THR A 56 11.04 9.64 3.19
N GLU A 57 10.33 8.53 3.40
CA GLU A 57 10.81 7.18 3.19
C GLU A 57 11.12 6.94 1.71
N GLY A 58 12.28 6.31 1.44
CA GLY A 58 12.76 6.11 0.07
C GLY A 58 11.91 5.17 -0.77
N ASN A 59 11.26 4.16 -0.16
CA ASN A 59 10.56 3.10 -0.87
C ASN A 59 9.51 2.40 -0.01
N GLY A 60 8.58 1.72 -0.66
CA GLY A 60 7.74 0.72 -0.02
C GLY A 60 8.49 -0.56 0.32
N GLY A 61 7.95 -1.33 1.26
CA GLY A 61 8.48 -2.63 1.68
C GLY A 61 8.60 -3.62 0.52
N ARG A 62 9.68 -4.42 0.53
CA ARG A 62 10.00 -5.40 -0.53
C ARG A 62 9.73 -6.83 -0.07
N CYS A 63 9.44 -7.72 -1.02
CA CYS A 63 9.37 -9.15 -0.73
C CYS A 63 10.75 -9.68 -0.30
N SER A 64 10.85 -10.23 0.91
CA SER A 64 12.11 -10.73 1.48
C SER A 64 12.55 -12.07 0.89
N GLN A 65 11.67 -12.79 0.18
CA GLN A 65 11.97 -14.15 -0.32
C GLN A 65 13.05 -14.17 -1.39
N THR A 66 13.26 -13.04 -2.07
CA THR A 66 14.34 -12.88 -3.04
C THR A 66 15.68 -12.68 -2.34
N GLY A 67 15.71 -12.26 -1.07
CA GLY A 67 16.95 -12.10 -0.31
C GLY A 67 17.62 -13.44 0.02
N ARG A 68 18.95 -13.40 0.26
CA ARG A 68 19.67 -14.57 0.79
C ARG A 68 19.29 -14.79 2.25
N LEU A 69 19.05 -16.05 2.62
CA LEU A 69 18.85 -16.46 4.01
C LEU A 69 20.10 -16.11 4.83
N ARG A 70 19.92 -15.37 5.93
CA ARG A 70 21.00 -14.89 6.78
C ARG A 70 21.52 -15.93 7.77
N SER A 71 20.69 -16.94 8.08
CA SER A 71 20.97 -17.96 9.08
C SER A 71 20.23 -19.27 8.77
N GLY A 72 20.54 -20.32 9.53
CA GLY A 72 19.90 -21.64 9.43
C GLY A 72 20.56 -22.59 8.42
N PRO A 73 20.03 -23.82 8.28
CA PRO A 73 20.63 -24.88 7.45
C PRO A 73 20.69 -24.56 5.94
N HIS A 74 19.97 -23.53 5.50
CA HIS A 74 19.93 -23.08 4.10
C HIS A 74 20.55 -21.69 3.91
N GLN A 75 21.43 -21.26 4.83
CA GLN A 75 22.12 -19.98 4.77
C GLN A 75 22.75 -19.73 3.39
N GLY A 76 22.64 -18.49 2.91
CA GLY A 76 23.18 -18.07 1.61
C GLY A 76 22.30 -18.43 0.40
N ARG A 77 21.30 -19.31 0.55
CA ARG A 77 20.32 -19.62 -0.50
C ARG A 77 19.19 -18.57 -0.55
N ARG A 78 18.54 -18.44 -1.70
CA ARG A 78 17.33 -17.61 -1.90
C ARG A 78 16.11 -18.52 -1.94
N GLN A 79 14.99 -18.08 -1.38
CA GLN A 79 13.74 -18.85 -1.39
C GLN A 79 12.90 -18.60 -2.64
N CYS A 80 13.16 -17.48 -3.33
CA CYS A 80 12.50 -17.06 -4.56
C CYS A 80 13.55 -16.56 -5.56
N THR A 81 13.39 -16.91 -6.83
CA THR A 81 14.25 -16.46 -7.94
C THR A 81 14.03 -14.99 -8.31
N GLY A 82 12.91 -14.40 -7.89
CA GLY A 82 12.46 -13.09 -8.35
C GLY A 82 11.43 -13.14 -9.47
N SER A 83 11.12 -14.34 -9.98
CA SER A 83 10.09 -14.62 -10.98
C SER A 83 8.81 -15.15 -10.34
N TYR A 84 7.68 -14.97 -11.01
CA TYR A 84 6.45 -15.74 -10.71
C TYR A 84 6.34 -16.88 -11.71
N MET A 85 6.92 -18.03 -11.38
CA MET A 85 6.93 -19.23 -12.22
C MET A 85 7.25 -20.44 -11.34
N TRP A 86 6.91 -21.64 -11.81
CA TRP A 86 7.17 -22.87 -11.07
C TRP A 86 8.64 -22.95 -10.65
N GLN A 87 8.85 -23.04 -9.35
CA GLN A 87 10.16 -23.12 -8.71
C GLN A 87 10.04 -23.95 -7.43
N VAL A 88 11.09 -24.69 -7.11
CA VAL A 88 11.20 -25.42 -5.86
C VAL A 88 11.90 -24.54 -4.84
N ASN A 89 11.26 -24.26 -3.71
CA ASN A 89 11.90 -23.51 -2.64
C ASN A 89 13.00 -24.37 -1.99
N PRO A 90 14.28 -23.96 -2.05
CA PRO A 90 15.39 -24.78 -1.58
C PRO A 90 15.47 -24.92 -0.05
N ALA A 91 14.60 -24.25 0.70
CA ALA A 91 14.55 -24.30 2.16
C ALA A 91 13.55 -25.33 2.70
N ASP A 92 12.49 -25.66 1.97
CA ASP A 92 11.44 -26.60 2.40
C ASP A 92 11.10 -27.66 1.33
N GLY A 93 11.63 -27.54 0.12
CA GLY A 93 11.40 -28.47 -0.98
C GLY A 93 10.03 -28.33 -1.65
N VAL A 94 9.24 -27.33 -1.27
CA VAL A 94 7.88 -27.15 -1.81
C VAL A 94 7.95 -26.46 -3.17
N GLU A 95 7.23 -27.01 -4.14
CA GLU A 95 7.09 -26.46 -5.49
C GLU A 95 5.87 -25.52 -5.58
N ALA A 96 6.08 -24.29 -6.05
CA ALA A 96 5.02 -23.31 -6.28
C ALA A 96 5.47 -22.26 -7.30
N ARG A 97 4.53 -21.49 -7.87
CA ARG A 97 4.87 -20.32 -8.69
C ARG A 97 5.46 -19.15 -7.88
N CYS A 98 5.08 -19.05 -6.61
CA CYS A 98 5.57 -18.06 -5.66
C CYS A 98 5.94 -18.72 -4.33
N ALA A 99 7.11 -18.40 -3.78
CA ALA A 99 7.54 -18.88 -2.47
C ALA A 99 6.60 -18.48 -1.31
N LEU A 100 5.83 -17.39 -1.45
CA LEU A 100 4.85 -16.97 -0.44
C LEU A 100 3.59 -17.85 -0.50
N THR A 101 3.15 -18.25 -1.70
CA THR A 101 2.06 -19.22 -1.88
C THR A 101 2.42 -20.58 -1.30
N ALA A 102 3.66 -21.04 -1.51
CA ALA A 102 4.17 -22.29 -0.89
C ALA A 102 4.05 -22.27 0.65
N LYS A 103 4.12 -21.09 1.25
CA LYS A 103 3.97 -20.86 2.70
C LYS A 103 2.52 -20.68 3.14
N GLY A 104 1.55 -20.89 2.25
CA GLY A 104 0.12 -20.74 2.52
C GLY A 104 -0.39 -19.31 2.54
N ILE A 105 0.41 -18.32 2.12
CA ILE A 105 0.00 -16.92 2.04
C ILE A 105 -0.84 -16.71 0.77
N ARG A 106 -1.98 -16.04 0.92
CA ARG A 106 -3.06 -16.02 -0.07
C ARG A 106 -3.01 -14.86 -1.05
N TYR A 107 -1.87 -14.20 -1.24
CA TYR A 107 -1.78 -13.07 -2.17
C TYR A 107 -2.28 -13.45 -3.57
N TRP A 108 -1.79 -14.56 -4.14
CA TRP A 108 -2.16 -14.98 -5.49
C TRP A 108 -3.58 -15.56 -5.62
N ASP A 109 -4.28 -15.84 -4.50
CA ASP A 109 -5.71 -16.13 -4.52
C ASP A 109 -6.55 -14.88 -4.80
N VAL A 110 -6.00 -13.70 -4.47
CA VAL A 110 -6.69 -12.40 -4.47
C VAL A 110 -6.18 -11.48 -5.57
N VAL A 111 -4.89 -11.57 -5.91
CA VAL A 111 -4.25 -10.77 -6.97
C VAL A 111 -5.09 -10.74 -8.26
N PRO A 112 -5.61 -11.84 -8.81
CA PRO A 112 -6.37 -11.81 -10.07
C PRO A 112 -7.70 -11.05 -9.98
N ARG A 113 -8.20 -10.79 -8.76
CA ARG A 113 -9.42 -10.00 -8.53
C ARG A 113 -9.12 -8.51 -8.42
N VAL A 114 -7.91 -8.15 -8.00
CA VAL A 114 -7.47 -6.77 -7.75
C VAL A 114 -6.66 -6.22 -8.91
N PHE A 115 -5.90 -7.10 -9.57
CA PHE A 115 -5.03 -6.82 -10.69
C PHE A 115 -5.38 -7.72 -11.86
N ASP A 116 -5.18 -7.22 -13.07
CA ASP A 116 -5.23 -7.99 -14.31
C ASP A 116 -3.96 -8.85 -14.44
N TYR A 117 -3.78 -9.85 -13.57
CA TYR A 117 -2.74 -10.86 -13.69
C TYR A 117 -3.36 -12.25 -13.64
N ASP A 118 -3.00 -13.10 -14.59
CA ASP A 118 -3.40 -14.49 -14.62
C ASP A 118 -2.53 -15.29 -13.63
N PRO A 119 -3.13 -15.93 -12.62
CA PRO A 119 -2.36 -16.70 -11.63
C PRO A 119 -1.71 -17.96 -12.22
N ASP A 120 -2.15 -18.42 -13.39
CA ASP A 120 -1.59 -19.59 -14.07
C ASP A 120 -0.51 -19.24 -15.10
N GLN A 121 -0.40 -17.97 -15.47
CA GLN A 121 0.65 -17.46 -16.33
C GLN A 121 1.99 -17.34 -15.58
N SER A 122 3.09 -17.64 -16.27
CA SER A 122 4.43 -17.37 -15.74
C SER A 122 4.91 -15.97 -16.11
N TYR A 123 5.48 -15.26 -15.14
CA TYR A 123 6.11 -13.95 -15.32
C TYR A 123 7.60 -14.05 -14.98
N LEU A 124 8.46 -13.81 -15.98
CA LEU A 124 9.92 -13.86 -15.83
C LEU A 124 10.40 -12.88 -14.74
N ASP A 125 9.84 -11.69 -14.71
CA ASP A 125 9.97 -10.77 -13.59
C ASP A 125 8.70 -10.82 -12.76
N CYS A 126 8.83 -11.00 -11.44
CA CYS A 126 7.68 -10.90 -10.56
C CYS A 126 7.06 -9.50 -10.71
N PRO A 127 5.76 -9.39 -11.02
CA PRO A 127 5.11 -8.10 -11.25
C PRO A 127 5.11 -7.21 -9.99
N PHE A 128 5.33 -7.80 -8.82
CA PHE A 128 5.37 -7.13 -7.53
C PHE A 128 6.78 -7.06 -6.92
N ALA A 129 7.83 -7.18 -7.73
CA ALA A 129 9.20 -7.06 -7.26
C ALA A 129 9.49 -5.67 -6.64
N GLY A 130 10.39 -5.60 -5.67
CA GLY A 130 10.78 -4.34 -5.05
C GLY A 130 9.62 -3.66 -4.31
N PRO A 131 9.45 -2.33 -4.42
CA PRO A 131 8.46 -1.58 -3.63
C PRO A 131 7.01 -1.89 -4.01
N TRP A 132 6.78 -2.52 -5.17
CA TRP A 132 5.45 -2.91 -5.64
C TRP A 132 4.80 -3.98 -4.75
N PHE A 133 5.60 -4.73 -4.01
CA PHE A 133 5.13 -5.73 -3.05
C PHE A 133 4.25 -5.11 -1.97
N GLN A 134 4.65 -3.98 -1.36
CA GLN A 134 3.85 -3.33 -0.33
C GLN A 134 2.50 -2.86 -0.87
N TRP A 135 2.47 -2.30 -2.09
CA TRP A 135 1.22 -1.83 -2.68
C TRP A 135 0.27 -2.98 -2.98
N MET A 136 0.76 -4.06 -3.59
CA MET A 136 -0.02 -5.27 -3.80
C MET A 136 -0.58 -5.82 -2.49
N ARG A 137 0.24 -5.86 -1.43
CA ARG A 137 -0.17 -6.31 -0.10
C ARG A 137 -1.30 -5.47 0.47
N ASN A 138 -1.15 -4.14 0.52
CA ASN A 138 -2.18 -3.24 1.06
C ASN A 138 -3.49 -3.31 0.24
N LEU A 139 -3.38 -3.36 -1.10
CA LEU A 139 -4.53 -3.42 -1.99
C LEU A 139 -5.30 -4.75 -1.87
N THR A 140 -4.60 -5.87 -1.80
CA THR A 140 -5.22 -7.20 -1.64
C THR A 140 -5.88 -7.37 -0.27
N VAL A 141 -5.28 -6.85 0.81
CA VAL A 141 -5.92 -6.86 2.14
C VAL A 141 -7.16 -5.96 2.15
N CYS A 142 -7.05 -4.71 1.68
CA CYS A 142 -8.18 -3.79 1.65
C CYS A 142 -9.36 -4.39 0.88
N PHE A 143 -9.10 -4.98 -0.29
CA PHE A 143 -10.11 -5.67 -1.07
C PHE A 143 -10.78 -6.81 -0.29
N GLU A 144 -10.03 -7.72 0.33
CA GLU A 144 -10.62 -8.86 1.04
C GLU A 144 -11.43 -8.44 2.28
N VAL A 145 -10.94 -7.46 3.03
CA VAL A 145 -11.64 -6.91 4.21
C VAL A 145 -12.96 -6.27 3.76
N ALA A 146 -12.92 -5.41 2.75
CA ALA A 146 -14.11 -4.75 2.24
C ALA A 146 -15.11 -5.75 1.63
N ARG A 147 -14.64 -6.70 0.83
CA ARG A 147 -15.47 -7.74 0.19
C ARG A 147 -16.25 -8.55 1.22
N ARG A 148 -15.62 -8.92 2.34
CA ARG A 148 -16.27 -9.69 3.42
C ARG A 148 -17.28 -8.85 4.22
N ALA A 149 -17.01 -7.56 4.34
CA ALA A 149 -17.90 -6.61 4.99
C ALA A 149 -19.00 -6.04 4.07
N GLY A 150 -18.98 -6.36 2.76
CA GLY A 150 -19.91 -5.78 1.78
C GLY A 150 -19.67 -4.29 1.51
N LEU A 151 -18.44 -3.81 1.66
CA LEU A 151 -18.06 -2.40 1.52
C LEU A 151 -17.34 -2.13 0.19
N ARG A 152 -17.35 -0.88 -0.26
CA ARG A 152 -16.50 -0.40 -1.36
C ARG A 152 -15.10 -0.05 -0.86
N PRO A 153 -14.04 -0.72 -1.35
CA PRO A 153 -12.67 -0.45 -0.88
C PRO A 153 -12.00 0.71 -1.64
N ALA A 154 -11.19 1.47 -0.91
CA ALA A 154 -10.19 2.35 -1.45
C ALA A 154 -8.88 2.26 -0.67
N VAL A 155 -7.76 2.49 -1.35
CA VAL A 155 -6.45 2.67 -0.75
C VAL A 155 -5.91 4.03 -1.18
N VAL A 156 -5.45 4.81 -0.21
CA VAL A 156 -4.81 6.11 -0.40
C VAL A 156 -3.37 6.03 0.05
N VAL A 157 -2.45 6.39 -0.84
CA VAL A 157 -1.07 6.72 -0.44
C VAL A 157 -1.02 8.21 -0.17
N ALA A 158 -0.99 8.59 1.11
CA ALA A 158 -0.82 9.96 1.55
C ALA A 158 0.68 10.29 1.51
N TYR A 159 1.11 11.22 0.66
CA TYR A 159 2.54 11.50 0.49
C TYR A 159 2.91 12.97 0.69
N ALA A 160 4.14 13.24 1.10
CA ALA A 160 4.65 14.61 1.10
C ALA A 160 5.05 15.00 -0.33
N ASP A 161 4.43 16.05 -0.88
CA ASP A 161 4.80 16.54 -2.21
C ASP A 161 5.84 17.65 -2.11
N GLY A 162 6.94 17.50 -2.84
CA GLY A 162 8.08 18.41 -2.81
C GLY A 162 9.20 17.96 -3.74
N PRO A 163 10.08 18.89 -4.17
CA PRO A 163 11.22 18.55 -5.01
C PRO A 163 12.19 17.61 -4.28
N GLY A 164 12.68 16.59 -4.99
CA GLY A 164 13.64 15.63 -4.44
C GLY A 164 13.03 14.59 -3.47
N LEU A 165 11.75 14.69 -3.12
CA LEU A 165 11.10 13.69 -2.28
C LEU A 165 10.84 12.39 -3.05
N PRO A 166 11.25 11.21 -2.53
CA PRO A 166 11.18 9.95 -3.27
C PRO A 166 9.77 9.56 -3.70
N MET A 167 8.78 9.69 -2.81
CA MET A 167 7.41 9.30 -3.14
C MET A 167 6.77 10.27 -4.14
N ALA A 168 7.05 11.58 -4.01
CA ALA A 168 6.59 12.58 -4.96
C ALA A 168 7.12 12.29 -6.38
N ALA A 169 8.39 11.93 -6.52
CA ALA A 169 8.94 11.49 -7.80
C ALA A 169 8.30 10.19 -8.29
N ARG A 170 8.02 9.25 -7.38
CA ARG A 170 7.46 7.93 -7.72
C ARG A 170 6.04 7.99 -8.25
N VAL A 171 5.15 8.75 -7.63
CA VAL A 171 3.75 8.84 -8.10
C VAL A 171 3.64 9.46 -9.50
N ARG A 172 4.70 10.14 -9.96
CA ARG A 172 4.84 10.69 -11.32
C ARG A 172 5.61 9.77 -12.28
N SER A 173 6.11 8.61 -11.83
CA SER A 173 6.92 7.72 -12.65
C SER A 173 6.09 6.83 -13.58
N ALA A 174 6.70 6.40 -14.68
CA ALA A 174 6.08 5.45 -15.60
C ALA A 174 5.76 4.10 -14.93
N GLU A 175 6.53 3.71 -13.91
CA GLU A 175 6.29 2.45 -13.21
C GLU A 175 5.05 2.53 -12.32
N TRP A 176 4.78 3.69 -11.72
CA TRP A 176 3.53 3.94 -11.00
C TRP A 176 2.34 3.88 -11.95
N ALA A 177 2.44 4.53 -13.11
CA ALA A 177 1.40 4.44 -14.14
C ALA A 177 1.18 2.99 -14.61
N ARG A 178 2.25 2.19 -14.73
CA ARG A 178 2.15 0.77 -15.07
C ARG A 178 1.43 -0.05 -14.00
N LEU A 179 1.69 0.21 -12.71
CA LEU A 179 0.93 -0.42 -11.62
C LEU A 179 -0.56 -0.09 -11.75
N LEU A 180 -0.90 1.20 -11.93
CA LEU A 180 -2.29 1.64 -12.09
C LEU A 180 -2.97 0.99 -13.29
N GLY A 181 -2.26 0.87 -14.42
CA GLY A 181 -2.78 0.23 -15.63
C GLY A 181 -3.04 -1.27 -15.51
N ARG A 182 -2.57 -1.91 -14.43
CA ARG A 182 -2.86 -3.32 -14.12
C ARG A 182 -3.92 -3.48 -13.03
N LEU A 183 -4.39 -2.41 -12.41
CA LEU A 183 -5.47 -2.49 -11.42
C LEU A 183 -6.82 -2.69 -12.10
N GLN A 184 -7.65 -3.55 -11.50
CA GLN A 184 -9.06 -3.69 -11.84
C GLN A 184 -9.83 -2.54 -11.18
N PRO A 185 -10.34 -1.53 -11.93
CA PRO A 185 -10.90 -0.32 -11.34
C PRO A 185 -12.14 -0.58 -10.47
N GLU A 186 -12.90 -1.62 -10.78
CA GLU A 186 -14.08 -2.02 -10.01
C GLU A 186 -13.75 -2.74 -8.70
N ALA A 187 -12.52 -3.28 -8.59
CA ALA A 187 -12.12 -4.05 -7.42
C ALA A 187 -11.76 -3.14 -6.25
N VAL A 188 -10.95 -2.11 -6.48
CA VAL A 188 -10.50 -1.17 -5.45
C VAL A 188 -10.08 0.16 -6.07
N ALA A 189 -10.55 1.27 -5.48
CA ALA A 189 -10.06 2.58 -5.85
C ALA A 189 -8.64 2.78 -5.27
N PHE A 190 -7.67 3.16 -6.12
CA PHE A 190 -6.32 3.46 -5.66
C PHE A 190 -5.91 4.87 -6.08
N ARG A 191 -5.48 5.69 -5.11
CA ARG A 191 -5.04 7.06 -5.34
C ARG A 191 -3.80 7.39 -4.52
N ALA A 192 -2.93 8.21 -5.08
CA ALA A 192 -1.93 8.93 -4.32
C ALA A 192 -2.41 10.37 -4.14
N LEU A 193 -2.46 10.85 -2.90
CA LEU A 193 -2.88 12.19 -2.56
C LEU A 193 -1.80 12.82 -1.67
N SER A 194 -1.47 14.09 -1.91
CA SER A 194 -0.48 14.73 -1.05
C SER A 194 -1.10 15.06 0.32
N PHE A 195 -0.28 15.10 1.37
CA PHE A 195 -0.72 15.61 2.68
C PHE A 195 -1.29 17.03 2.54
N GLN A 196 -0.69 17.86 1.69
CA GLN A 196 -1.17 19.21 1.41
C GLN A 196 -2.60 19.20 0.85
N THR A 197 -2.91 18.32 -0.11
CA THR A 197 -4.27 18.18 -0.66
C THR A 197 -5.26 17.70 0.39
N LEU A 198 -4.90 16.67 1.16
CA LEU A 198 -5.78 16.14 2.21
C LEU A 198 -6.10 17.20 3.28
N ILE A 199 -5.09 17.96 3.71
CA ILE A 199 -5.24 19.05 4.68
C ILE A 199 -6.08 20.20 4.10
N ALA A 200 -5.86 20.59 2.85
CA ALA A 200 -6.66 21.63 2.20
C ALA A 200 -8.14 21.24 2.12
N TRP A 201 -8.45 19.98 1.84
CA TRP A 201 -9.82 19.48 1.87
C TRP A 201 -10.41 19.45 3.29
N ALA A 202 -9.59 19.14 4.29
CA ALA A 202 -9.98 19.19 5.69
C ALA A 202 -10.34 20.62 6.14
N GLN A 203 -9.48 21.60 5.82
CA GLN A 203 -9.71 23.03 6.07
C GLN A 203 -11.02 23.52 5.44
N GLN A 204 -11.29 23.14 4.20
CA GLN A 204 -12.54 23.52 3.53
C GLN A 204 -13.78 22.88 4.17
N ALA A 205 -13.64 21.68 4.73
CA ALA A 205 -14.74 20.98 5.40
C ALA A 205 -14.98 21.43 6.85
N ALA A 206 -13.95 21.98 7.51
CA ALA A 206 -13.99 22.46 8.88
C ALA A 206 -13.19 23.78 9.04
N PRO A 207 -13.66 24.88 8.41
CA PRO A 207 -12.87 26.12 8.33
C PRO A 207 -12.67 26.83 9.68
N ALA A 208 -13.51 26.52 10.67
CA ALA A 208 -13.40 27.09 12.02
C ALA A 208 -12.42 26.34 12.93
N ASP A 209 -11.89 25.19 12.49
CA ASP A 209 -10.99 24.36 13.30
C ASP A 209 -9.52 24.78 13.05
N PRO A 210 -8.85 25.37 14.06
CA PRO A 210 -7.49 25.88 13.93
C PRO A 210 -6.45 24.77 13.77
N VAL A 211 -6.78 23.51 14.06
CA VAL A 211 -5.83 22.39 13.94
C VAL A 211 -5.31 22.23 12.51
N TRP A 212 -6.15 22.55 11.51
CA TRP A 212 -5.80 22.32 10.11
C TRP A 212 -4.82 23.36 9.55
N PRO A 213 -4.99 24.68 9.80
CA PRO A 213 -3.94 25.66 9.53
C PRO A 213 -2.59 25.32 10.19
N ASP A 214 -2.61 24.93 11.47
CA ASP A 214 -1.37 24.62 12.20
C ASP A 214 -0.68 23.37 11.63
N LEU A 215 -1.45 22.32 11.32
CA LEU A 215 -0.94 21.12 10.67
C LEU A 215 -0.39 21.41 9.27
N ALA A 216 -1.07 22.26 8.48
CA ALA A 216 -0.59 22.67 7.16
C ALA A 216 0.77 23.35 7.24
N ALA A 217 0.92 24.31 8.16
CA ALA A 217 2.17 25.04 8.37
C ALA A 217 3.29 24.10 8.82
N TRP A 218 3.00 23.18 9.75
CA TRP A 218 3.97 22.20 10.22
C TRP A 218 4.44 21.23 9.12
N VAL A 219 3.50 20.69 8.32
CA VAL A 219 3.82 19.79 7.21
C VAL A 219 4.71 20.52 6.19
N GLN A 220 4.36 21.75 5.81
CA GLN A 220 5.13 22.52 4.84
C GLN A 220 6.54 22.83 5.35
N ALA A 221 6.68 23.27 6.60
CA ALA A 221 7.99 23.54 7.20
C ALA A 221 8.88 22.30 7.21
N LYS A 222 8.31 21.12 7.48
CA LYS A 222 9.06 19.86 7.46
C LYS A 222 9.49 19.46 6.05
N ILE A 223 8.63 19.66 5.05
CA ILE A 223 8.96 19.44 3.62
C ILE A 223 10.09 20.36 3.19
N ASP A 224 9.99 21.65 3.49
CA ASP A 224 11.00 22.65 3.12
C ASP A 224 12.36 22.34 3.75
N ALA A 225 12.37 21.90 5.01
CA ALA A 225 13.59 21.52 5.70
C ALA A 225 14.30 20.32 5.03
N VAL A 226 13.55 19.30 4.62
CA VAL A 226 14.11 18.13 3.91
C VAL A 226 14.57 18.50 2.51
N CYS A 227 13.76 19.25 1.75
CA CYS A 227 14.10 19.71 0.40
C CYS A 227 15.36 20.60 0.41
N ALA A 228 15.58 21.38 1.47
CA ALA A 228 16.76 22.20 1.65
C ALA A 228 18.00 21.43 2.17
N GLY A 229 17.89 20.10 2.37
CA GLY A 229 18.96 19.27 2.91
C GLY A 229 19.29 19.55 4.38
N ARG A 230 18.37 20.17 5.13
CA ARG A 230 18.54 20.50 6.55
C ARG A 230 18.13 19.37 7.49
N ILE A 231 17.41 18.38 6.96
CA ILE A 231 16.99 17.16 7.64
C ILE A 231 17.22 16.00 6.66
N ASP A 232 17.97 14.99 7.07
CA ASP A 232 18.12 13.79 6.27
C ASP A 232 16.77 13.05 6.17
N PRO A 233 16.38 12.57 4.98
CA PRO A 233 15.26 11.64 4.89
C PRO A 233 15.60 10.41 5.76
N PRO A 234 14.67 9.94 6.61
CA PRO A 234 14.88 8.79 7.47
C PRO A 234 15.29 7.59 6.60
N GLN A 235 16.36 6.94 7.00
CA GLN A 235 16.86 5.74 6.35
C GLN A 235 15.89 4.60 6.66
N GLY A 236 15.20 4.10 5.63
CA GLY A 236 14.33 2.92 5.70
C GLY A 236 15.10 1.61 5.65
#